data_AF-A0A8S0Y8Q8-F1
#
_entry.id   AF-A0A8S0Y8Q8-F1
#
_cell.length_a   1.000
_cell.length_b   1.000
_cell.length_c   1.000
_cell.angle_alpha   90.00
_cell.angle_beta   90.00
_cell.angle_gamma   90.00
#
_symmetry.space_group_name_H-M   'P 1'
#
loop_
_entity.id
_entity.type
_entity.pdbx_description
1 polymer ?
#
loop_
_entity_poly.entity_id
_entity_poly.type
_entity_poly.pdbx_seq_one_letter_code
_entity_poly.pdbx_strand_id
1 'polypeptide(L)'
;MRTSKKIYAFAAIMIFILLVPIVKVSASEVTRLSGQDRYETSANISKNNWSTSENVVLSSGQGDDKFADSLAGTTLAYQLNSPILLTNTNYIPTVISDEIKRLNAKNIYLLGGTGVISSAVENSLKNLGYSVTRLSGLNRYETAARIGEEVKKYKPIGGVFLTTGYKFQYAMAALPYVGKENDIVLFTDGNSLNFTTKDLLKRLNVDNVTILGGNAVVPSNVDNELMKMGITVKRIDGNTPIDFNTNILRTLGNNIDGLAVASGRVFADSLSGSIVAAKNNLGMALIDDKFDYNMSMNKLNKILIYGGYSVVTPETESYLKGIMANSNLSDKTGRLLLNGKKDWYEAIKAAISNCQDEFLYDNANSSAMPKGIVEMVLEQNPDIDYVESYSISNSGSISFNYRFSKTELSDMKNRAAEKAKLVLSNIIKPDMTETEKVKAIHDYIVSNAKYDYDSYAKNSIPAQDYTAYGILVNGTGVCQGYASAFNLMAEMSGIKSIAVRGTAGGGVHVWNMAMLDGKIGYIDTTWDDPVPDRAGQIIYRYFNISGSQISEDHSWDKNNFTEDYLNY
;
A
#
# COMPACT_ATOMS: atom_id res chain seq x y z
N MET A 1 -83.49 -29.53 -34.56
CA MET A 1 -83.05 -28.76 -33.38
C MET A 1 -81.56 -28.46 -33.51
N ARG A 2 -81.23 -27.22 -33.90
CA ARG A 2 -79.87 -26.67 -33.85
C ARG A 2 -79.71 -25.99 -32.50
N THR A 3 -78.75 -26.41 -31.68
CA THR A 3 -78.33 -25.66 -30.49
C THR A 3 -76.82 -25.48 -30.50
N SER A 4 -76.44 -24.21 -30.60
CA SER A 4 -75.09 -23.67 -30.61
C SER A 4 -74.44 -23.81 -29.23
N LYS A 5 -73.25 -24.42 -29.16
CA LYS A 5 -72.38 -24.35 -27.99
C LYS A 5 -71.47 -23.12 -28.13
N LYS A 6 -71.69 -22.13 -27.27
CA LYS A 6 -70.81 -20.97 -27.09
C LYS A 6 -69.52 -21.44 -26.41
N ILE A 7 -68.37 -21.16 -27.03
CA ILE A 7 -67.04 -21.36 -26.47
C ILE A 7 -66.68 -20.10 -25.69
N TYR A 8 -66.45 -20.24 -24.38
CA TYR A 8 -65.86 -19.18 -23.55
C TYR A 8 -64.34 -19.38 -23.55
N ALA A 9 -63.62 -18.44 -24.16
CA ALA A 9 -62.16 -18.37 -24.08
C ALA A 9 -61.77 -17.80 -22.70
N PHE A 10 -61.16 -18.64 -21.85
CA PHE A 10 -60.47 -18.20 -20.64
C PHE A 10 -59.12 -17.61 -21.07
N ALA A 11 -58.97 -16.29 -20.95
CA ALA A 11 -57.68 -15.62 -21.08
C ALA A 11 -56.82 -15.97 -19.86
N ALA A 12 -55.82 -16.84 -20.04
CA ALA A 12 -54.79 -17.08 -19.06
C ALA A 12 -53.86 -15.85 -19.02
N ILE A 13 -53.95 -15.06 -17.96
CA ILE A 13 -52.99 -13.99 -17.66
C ILE A 13 -51.69 -14.66 -17.22
N MET A 14 -50.78 -14.89 -18.16
CA MET A 14 -49.40 -15.27 -17.88
C MET A 14 -48.68 -14.04 -17.28
N ILE A 15 -48.54 -14.02 -15.97
CA ILE A 15 -47.66 -13.07 -15.28
C ILE A 15 -46.23 -13.50 -15.59
N PHE A 16 -45.60 -12.86 -16.59
CA PHE A 16 -44.17 -12.93 -16.82
C PHE A 16 -43.48 -12.17 -15.68
N ILE A 17 -43.09 -12.89 -14.62
CA ILE A 17 -42.13 -12.36 -13.65
C ILE A 17 -40.80 -12.25 -14.41
N LEU A 18 -40.47 -11.04 -14.84
CA LEU A 18 -39.12 -10.69 -15.30
C LEU A 18 -38.17 -10.94 -14.13
N LEU A 19 -37.57 -12.14 -14.11
CA LEU A 19 -36.37 -12.43 -13.35
C LEU A 19 -35.26 -11.54 -13.91
N VAL A 20 -35.16 -10.32 -13.37
CA VAL A 20 -33.97 -9.51 -13.55
C VAL A 20 -32.85 -10.30 -12.89
N PRO A 21 -31.81 -10.75 -13.62
CA PRO A 21 -30.68 -11.38 -12.96
C PRO A 21 -30.12 -10.36 -11.99
N ILE A 22 -30.10 -10.70 -10.70
CA ILE A 22 -29.36 -9.94 -9.70
C ILE A 22 -27.89 -10.10 -10.12
N VAL A 23 -27.38 -9.11 -10.85
CA VAL A 23 -25.95 -8.99 -11.09
C VAL A 23 -25.33 -8.78 -9.72
N LYS A 24 -24.60 -9.78 -9.22
CA LYS A 24 -23.71 -9.59 -8.07
C LYS A 24 -22.71 -8.52 -8.50
N VAL A 25 -22.91 -7.28 -8.06
CA VAL A 25 -21.87 -6.26 -8.13
C VAL A 25 -20.73 -6.81 -7.27
N SER A 26 -19.62 -7.20 -7.91
CA SER A 26 -18.39 -7.53 -7.20
C SER A 26 -18.01 -6.29 -6.41
N ALA A 27 -17.93 -6.41 -5.09
CA ALA A 27 -17.48 -5.30 -4.25
C ALA A 27 -16.09 -4.88 -4.74
N SER A 28 -15.91 -3.59 -4.96
CA SER A 28 -14.61 -2.97 -5.23
C SER A 28 -13.64 -3.32 -4.09
N GLU A 29 -12.55 -4.03 -4.38
CA GLU A 29 -11.68 -4.63 -3.37
C GLU A 29 -10.32 -3.92 -3.31
N VAL A 30 -9.99 -3.34 -2.15
CA VAL A 30 -8.60 -2.95 -1.82
C VAL A 30 -8.01 -4.02 -0.92
N THR A 31 -7.02 -4.75 -1.42
CA THR A 31 -6.41 -5.88 -0.73
C THR A 31 -4.92 -5.61 -0.52
N ARG A 32 -4.45 -5.64 0.73
CA ARG A 32 -3.01 -5.61 1.02
C ARG A 32 -2.44 -7.03 1.10
N LEU A 33 -1.34 -7.26 0.39
CA LEU A 33 -0.54 -8.48 0.44
C LEU A 33 0.84 -8.12 0.96
N SER A 34 1.11 -8.50 2.22
CA SER A 34 2.32 -8.09 2.95
C SER A 34 2.73 -9.13 4.00
N GLY A 35 3.96 -9.03 4.49
CA GLY A 35 4.49 -9.77 5.64
C GLY A 35 5.46 -8.92 6.46
N GLN A 36 6.10 -9.51 7.47
CA GLN A 36 7.06 -8.83 8.34
C GLN A 36 8.31 -8.35 7.57
N ASP A 37 8.65 -9.05 6.49
CA ASP A 37 9.72 -8.68 5.58
C ASP A 37 9.37 -9.00 4.12
N ARG A 38 10.30 -8.70 3.22
CA ARG A 38 10.16 -8.96 1.77
C ARG A 38 9.96 -10.43 1.41
N TYR A 39 10.52 -11.35 2.20
CA TYR A 39 10.42 -12.79 1.96
C TYR A 39 9.01 -13.26 2.30
N GLU A 40 8.51 -12.87 3.47
CA GLU A 40 7.14 -13.17 3.87
C GLU A 40 6.11 -12.47 2.97
N THR A 41 6.34 -11.23 2.54
CA THR A 41 5.50 -10.58 1.52
C THR A 41 5.43 -11.41 0.24
N SER A 42 6.57 -11.88 -0.30
CA SER A 42 6.59 -12.72 -1.51
C SER A 42 5.84 -14.05 -1.31
N ALA A 43 5.97 -14.67 -0.14
CA ALA A 43 5.25 -15.90 0.20
C ALA A 43 3.73 -15.66 0.34
N ASN A 44 3.32 -14.54 0.94
CA ASN A 44 1.90 -14.20 1.12
C ASN A 44 1.22 -13.82 -0.20
N ILE A 45 1.94 -13.13 -1.10
CA ILE A 45 1.49 -12.91 -2.48
C ILE A 45 1.27 -14.26 -3.18
N SER A 46 2.18 -15.21 -3.01
CA SER A 46 2.06 -16.56 -3.55
C SER A 46 0.86 -17.33 -2.98
N LYS A 47 0.71 -17.40 -1.66
CA LYS A 47 -0.42 -18.07 -0.97
C LYS A 47 -1.78 -17.57 -1.42
N ASN A 48 -1.90 -16.25 -1.62
CA ASN A 48 -3.17 -15.64 -2.01
C ASN A 48 -3.56 -15.96 -3.46
N ASN A 49 -2.60 -16.24 -4.35
CA ASN A 49 -2.83 -16.31 -5.79
C ASN A 49 -2.57 -17.69 -6.42
N TRP A 50 -1.91 -18.62 -5.70
CA TRP A 50 -1.63 -19.97 -6.16
C TRP A 50 -1.95 -21.00 -5.08
N SER A 51 -2.90 -21.88 -5.34
CA SER A 51 -3.08 -23.09 -4.51
C SER A 51 -1.90 -24.05 -4.70
N THR A 52 -1.46 -24.24 -5.94
CA THR A 52 -0.29 -25.04 -6.35
C THR A 52 0.43 -24.35 -7.50
N SER A 53 1.72 -24.63 -7.67
CA SER A 53 2.47 -24.30 -8.89
C SER A 53 3.64 -25.25 -9.07
N GLU A 54 3.72 -25.90 -10.24
CA GLU A 54 4.82 -26.82 -10.56
C GLU A 54 6.15 -26.08 -10.76
N ASN A 55 6.09 -24.79 -11.10
CA ASN A 55 7.25 -23.94 -11.36
C ASN A 55 7.33 -22.83 -10.31
N VAL A 56 8.54 -22.45 -9.92
CA VAL A 56 8.82 -21.26 -9.10
C VAL A 56 9.94 -20.48 -9.76
N VAL A 57 9.73 -19.17 -9.92
CA VAL A 57 10.83 -18.25 -10.25
C VAL A 57 11.39 -17.72 -8.94
N LEU A 58 12.67 -17.96 -8.67
CA LEU A 58 13.33 -17.54 -7.45
C LEU A 58 14.33 -16.44 -7.76
N SER A 59 14.15 -15.28 -7.11
CA SER A 59 15.04 -14.14 -7.27
C SER A 59 15.66 -13.67 -5.96
N SER A 60 16.74 -12.88 -6.04
CA SER A 60 17.31 -12.26 -4.85
C SER A 60 16.40 -11.15 -4.32
N GLY A 61 16.05 -11.24 -3.04
CA GLY A 61 15.44 -10.14 -2.31
C GLY A 61 16.46 -9.13 -1.78
N GLN A 62 17.77 -9.31 -1.99
CA GLN A 62 18.83 -8.47 -1.39
C GLN A 62 19.33 -7.38 -2.35
N GLY A 63 19.67 -6.21 -1.80
CA GLY A 63 20.40 -5.11 -2.45
C GLY A 63 19.59 -4.32 -3.49
N ASP A 64 19.54 -2.99 -3.34
CA ASP A 64 18.76 -2.10 -4.21
C ASP A 64 19.31 -1.97 -5.65
N ASP A 65 20.45 -2.58 -5.95
CA ASP A 65 21.09 -2.62 -7.27
C ASP A 65 20.98 -3.99 -7.99
N LYS A 66 20.46 -5.02 -7.30
CA LYS A 66 20.32 -6.40 -7.81
C LYS A 66 18.97 -6.70 -8.46
N PHE A 67 18.17 -5.66 -8.74
CA PHE A 67 16.83 -5.80 -9.31
C PHE A 67 16.84 -6.24 -10.78
N ALA A 68 17.86 -5.86 -11.57
CA ALA A 68 17.76 -5.92 -13.03
C ALA A 68 17.64 -7.36 -13.56
N ASP A 69 18.38 -8.30 -12.94
CA ASP A 69 18.26 -9.74 -13.19
C ASP A 69 16.84 -10.24 -12.91
N SER A 70 16.18 -9.65 -11.92
CA SER A 70 14.86 -10.05 -11.44
C SER A 70 13.71 -9.51 -12.31
N LEU A 71 13.80 -8.26 -12.77
CA LEU A 71 12.73 -7.59 -13.52
C LEU A 71 12.40 -8.32 -14.82
N ALA A 72 13.42 -8.78 -15.54
CA ALA A 72 13.27 -9.55 -16.77
C ALA A 72 12.52 -10.89 -16.55
N GLY A 73 12.49 -11.39 -15.31
CA GLY A 73 11.83 -12.63 -14.94
C GLY A 73 10.31 -12.60 -14.91
N THR A 74 9.67 -11.42 -14.95
CA THR A 74 8.20 -11.31 -14.86
C THR A 74 7.50 -12.01 -16.02
N THR A 75 7.99 -11.82 -17.25
CA THR A 75 7.41 -12.49 -18.42
C THR A 75 7.57 -14.00 -18.32
N LEU A 76 8.73 -14.47 -17.85
CA LEU A 76 8.96 -15.91 -17.64
C LEU A 76 7.98 -16.48 -16.61
N ALA A 77 7.82 -15.80 -15.47
CA ALA A 77 6.87 -16.21 -14.43
C ALA A 77 5.42 -16.23 -14.96
N TYR A 78 5.07 -15.30 -15.85
CA TYR A 78 3.78 -15.26 -16.51
C TYR A 78 3.57 -16.48 -17.42
N GLN A 79 4.53 -16.79 -18.29
CA GLN A 79 4.44 -17.96 -19.19
C GLN A 79 4.42 -19.29 -18.42
N LEU A 80 5.14 -19.37 -17.29
CA LEU A 80 5.18 -20.57 -16.43
C LEU A 80 3.97 -20.70 -15.49
N ASN A 81 3.10 -19.69 -15.44
CA ASN A 81 2.03 -19.56 -14.45
C ASN A 81 2.56 -19.74 -13.00
N SER A 82 3.72 -19.18 -12.70
CA SER A 82 4.43 -19.37 -11.42
C SER A 82 4.49 -18.10 -10.58
N PRO A 83 4.57 -18.22 -9.25
CA PRO A 83 4.93 -17.08 -8.40
C PRO A 83 6.41 -16.70 -8.60
N ILE A 84 6.72 -15.45 -8.28
CA ILE A 84 8.09 -14.98 -8.05
C ILE A 84 8.30 -14.95 -6.53
N LEU A 85 9.18 -15.81 -6.03
CA LEU A 85 9.58 -15.85 -4.63
C LEU A 85 10.96 -15.21 -4.45
N LEU A 86 11.21 -14.66 -3.28
CA LEU A 86 12.48 -14.00 -2.96
C LEU A 86 13.35 -14.86 -2.05
N THR A 87 14.66 -14.83 -2.25
CA THR A 87 15.63 -15.52 -1.38
C THR A 87 16.74 -14.58 -0.92
N ASN A 88 17.45 -14.96 0.14
CA ASN A 88 18.73 -14.34 0.45
C ASN A 88 19.82 -14.87 -0.50
N THR A 89 20.91 -14.13 -0.68
CA THR A 89 22.06 -14.55 -1.48
C THR A 89 22.65 -15.87 -0.99
N ASN A 90 22.75 -16.08 0.31
CA ASN A 90 23.51 -17.20 0.89
C ASN A 90 22.64 -18.31 1.49
N TYR A 91 21.34 -18.08 1.66
CA TYR A 91 20.43 -19.07 2.23
C TYR A 91 19.01 -18.86 1.73
N ILE A 92 18.16 -19.88 1.90
CA ILE A 92 16.73 -19.80 1.61
C ILE A 92 16.01 -19.58 2.95
N PRO A 93 15.30 -18.45 3.13
CA PRO A 93 14.49 -18.25 4.33
C PRO A 93 13.46 -19.37 4.50
N THR A 94 13.21 -19.79 5.73
CA THR A 94 12.29 -20.90 6.03
C THR A 94 10.92 -20.70 5.40
N VAL A 95 10.36 -19.49 5.51
CA VAL A 95 9.06 -19.11 4.91
C VAL A 95 8.99 -19.37 3.40
N ILE A 96 10.13 -19.24 2.70
CA ILE A 96 10.23 -19.47 1.25
C ILE A 96 10.35 -20.96 0.96
N SER A 97 11.16 -21.69 1.74
CA SER A 97 11.27 -23.13 1.59
C SER A 97 9.94 -23.85 1.86
N ASP A 98 9.17 -23.36 2.83
CA ASP A 98 7.84 -23.90 3.15
C ASP A 98 6.82 -23.52 2.07
N GLU A 99 6.92 -22.33 1.48
CA GLU A 99 6.06 -21.93 0.38
C GLU A 99 6.32 -22.76 -0.90
N ILE A 100 7.59 -23.02 -1.24
CA ILE A 100 7.97 -23.91 -2.35
C ILE A 100 7.37 -25.31 -2.15
N LYS A 101 7.42 -25.85 -0.92
CA LYS A 101 6.80 -27.14 -0.58
C LYS A 101 5.28 -27.07 -0.67
N ARG A 102 4.64 -26.03 -0.11
CA ARG A 102 3.19 -25.84 -0.13
C ARG A 102 2.64 -25.80 -1.56
N LEU A 103 3.37 -25.15 -2.47
CA LEU A 103 3.02 -25.09 -3.89
C LEU A 103 3.13 -26.44 -4.61
N ASN A 104 3.79 -27.43 -3.99
CA ASN A 104 4.18 -28.69 -4.63
C ASN A 104 5.04 -28.46 -5.88
N ALA A 105 5.97 -27.50 -5.80
CA ALA A 105 6.83 -27.14 -6.91
C ALA A 105 7.83 -28.26 -7.24
N LYS A 106 8.18 -28.37 -8.53
CA LYS A 106 9.20 -29.30 -9.04
C LYS A 106 10.36 -28.59 -9.71
N ASN A 107 10.06 -27.51 -10.43
CA ASN A 107 11.05 -26.74 -11.19
C ASN A 107 11.29 -25.38 -10.52
N ILE A 108 12.56 -25.02 -10.34
CA ILE A 108 12.95 -23.74 -9.78
C ILE A 108 13.88 -23.03 -10.78
N TYR A 109 13.46 -21.83 -11.20
CA TYR A 109 14.22 -20.97 -12.09
C TYR A 109 14.93 -19.89 -11.27
N LEU A 110 16.25 -20.00 -11.12
CA LEU A 110 17.05 -19.00 -10.41
C LEU A 110 17.39 -17.85 -11.35
N LEU A 111 17.08 -16.62 -10.94
CA LEU A 111 17.46 -15.42 -11.68
C LEU A 111 18.73 -14.80 -11.08
N GLY A 112 19.74 -14.64 -11.92
CA GLY A 112 21.01 -14.02 -11.55
C GLY A 112 22.14 -14.99 -11.22
N GLY A 113 23.36 -14.47 -11.27
CA GLY A 113 24.59 -15.25 -11.09
C GLY A 113 24.83 -15.68 -9.64
N THR A 114 25.94 -16.38 -9.40
CA THR A 114 26.30 -16.92 -8.08
C THR A 114 26.60 -15.83 -7.03
N GLY A 115 26.95 -14.61 -7.43
CA GLY A 115 27.06 -13.46 -6.52
C GLY A 115 25.71 -12.84 -6.10
N VAL A 116 24.62 -13.22 -6.76
CA VAL A 116 23.24 -12.76 -6.47
C VAL A 116 22.50 -13.84 -5.69
N ILE A 117 22.57 -15.09 -6.16
CA ILE A 117 22.07 -16.29 -5.48
C ILE A 117 23.19 -17.33 -5.52
N SER A 118 23.80 -17.62 -4.38
CA SER A 118 24.97 -18.49 -4.26
C SER A 118 24.74 -19.91 -4.81
N SER A 119 25.84 -20.58 -5.17
CA SER A 119 25.81 -22.00 -5.51
C SER A 119 25.35 -22.87 -4.33
N ALA A 120 25.54 -22.41 -3.08
CA ALA A 120 25.05 -23.11 -1.90
C ALA A 120 23.51 -23.17 -1.85
N VAL A 121 22.83 -22.06 -2.19
CA VAL A 121 21.36 -22.02 -2.33
C VAL A 121 20.90 -22.98 -3.43
N GLU A 122 21.55 -22.93 -4.61
CA GLU A 122 21.23 -23.82 -5.73
C GLU A 122 21.40 -25.30 -5.38
N ASN A 123 22.53 -25.66 -4.75
CA ASN A 123 22.79 -27.04 -4.34
C ASN A 123 21.83 -27.51 -3.26
N SER A 124 21.41 -26.62 -2.34
CA SER A 124 20.41 -26.94 -1.31
C SER A 124 19.08 -27.33 -1.95
N LEU A 125 18.64 -26.60 -2.98
CA LEU A 125 17.41 -26.93 -3.73
C LEU A 125 17.54 -28.25 -4.50
N LYS A 126 18.67 -28.48 -5.17
CA LYS A 126 18.92 -29.74 -5.89
C LYS A 126 18.92 -30.94 -4.94
N ASN A 127 19.54 -30.81 -3.77
CA ASN A 127 19.57 -31.87 -2.76
C ASN A 127 18.18 -32.17 -2.16
N LEU A 128 17.27 -31.21 -2.18
CA LEU A 128 15.86 -31.40 -1.82
C LEU A 128 15.02 -32.03 -2.95
N GLY A 129 15.63 -32.33 -4.10
CA GLY A 129 14.99 -33.02 -5.22
C GLY A 129 14.35 -32.12 -6.27
N TYR A 130 14.55 -30.80 -6.20
CA TYR A 130 14.02 -29.88 -7.20
C TYR A 130 14.89 -29.87 -8.48
N SER A 131 14.24 -29.72 -9.64
CA SER A 131 14.92 -29.42 -10.89
C SER A 131 15.25 -27.93 -10.93
N VAL A 132 16.54 -27.58 -10.89
CA VAL A 132 16.96 -26.18 -10.77
C VAL A 132 17.66 -25.69 -12.04
N THR A 133 17.10 -24.66 -12.66
CA THR A 133 17.63 -23.99 -13.85
C THR A 133 18.08 -22.58 -13.50
N ARG A 134 19.36 -22.25 -13.69
CA ARG A 134 19.87 -20.89 -13.48
C ARG A 134 19.89 -20.10 -14.78
N LEU A 135 19.26 -18.94 -14.78
CA LEU A 135 19.27 -17.96 -15.85
C LEU A 135 20.12 -16.76 -15.41
N SER A 136 21.36 -16.69 -15.90
CA SER A 136 22.33 -15.68 -15.48
C SER A 136 23.39 -15.41 -16.54
N GLY A 137 23.74 -14.15 -16.75
CA GLY A 137 24.90 -13.74 -17.53
C GLY A 137 26.03 -13.16 -16.67
N LEU A 138 27.06 -12.60 -17.30
CA LEU A 138 28.14 -11.88 -16.59
C LEU A 138 27.67 -10.54 -16.01
N ASN A 139 26.57 -10.00 -16.51
CA ASN A 139 25.98 -8.73 -16.12
C ASN A 139 24.46 -8.74 -16.37
N ARG A 140 23.79 -7.67 -15.95
CA ARG A 140 22.33 -7.50 -16.07
C ARG A 140 21.80 -7.58 -17.51
N TYR A 141 22.60 -7.17 -18.50
CA TYR A 141 22.21 -7.21 -19.92
C TYR A 141 22.18 -8.65 -20.43
N GLU A 142 23.19 -9.44 -20.09
CA GLU A 142 23.27 -10.86 -20.45
C GLU A 142 22.28 -11.72 -19.68
N THR A 143 22.02 -11.43 -18.40
CA THR A 143 20.96 -12.12 -17.65
C THR A 143 19.59 -11.87 -18.29
N ALA A 144 19.26 -10.61 -18.60
CA ALA A 144 18.01 -10.28 -19.30
C ALA A 144 17.92 -11.00 -20.67
N ALA A 145 19.03 -11.10 -21.40
CA ALA A 145 19.07 -11.81 -22.67
C ALA A 145 18.80 -13.32 -22.53
N ARG A 146 19.41 -13.98 -21.53
CA ARG A 146 19.15 -15.40 -21.25
C ARG A 146 17.72 -15.66 -20.82
N ILE A 147 17.12 -14.74 -20.06
CA ILE A 147 15.70 -14.85 -19.68
C ILE A 147 14.83 -14.68 -20.94
N GLY A 148 15.12 -13.73 -21.82
CA GLY A 148 14.40 -13.56 -23.09
C GLY A 148 14.46 -14.79 -24.00
N GLU A 149 15.62 -15.45 -24.07
CA GLU A 149 15.77 -16.72 -24.79
C GLU A 149 14.94 -17.84 -24.18
N GLU A 150 14.87 -17.90 -22.84
CA GLU A 150 14.04 -18.87 -22.14
C GLU A 150 12.54 -18.61 -22.40
N VAL A 151 12.09 -17.35 -22.33
CA VAL A 151 10.71 -16.95 -22.65
C VAL A 151 10.31 -17.36 -24.08
N LYS A 152 11.20 -17.16 -25.06
CA LYS A 152 10.95 -17.52 -26.46
C LYS A 152 10.64 -19.00 -26.67
N LYS A 153 11.08 -19.89 -25.77
CA LYS A 153 10.77 -21.33 -25.85
C LYS A 153 9.29 -21.63 -25.64
N TYR A 154 8.56 -20.76 -24.94
CA TYR A 154 7.15 -20.94 -24.62
C TYR A 154 6.23 -20.27 -25.65
N LYS A 155 6.59 -19.03 -26.06
CA LYS A 155 5.82 -18.26 -27.04
C LYS A 155 6.71 -17.26 -27.77
N PRO A 156 6.49 -16.98 -29.08
CA PRO A 156 7.19 -15.91 -29.79
C PRO A 156 7.11 -14.59 -29.04
N ILE A 157 8.23 -13.87 -29.00
CA ILE A 157 8.34 -12.58 -28.32
C ILE A 157 7.47 -11.55 -29.05
N GLY A 158 6.56 -10.90 -28.31
CA GLY A 158 5.66 -9.89 -28.87
C GLY A 158 6.38 -8.58 -29.23
N GLY A 159 7.40 -8.24 -28.45
CA GLY A 159 8.12 -6.98 -28.52
C GLY A 159 9.09 -6.84 -27.36
N VAL A 160 9.79 -5.71 -27.32
CA VAL A 160 10.79 -5.42 -26.29
C VAL A 160 10.51 -4.09 -25.61
N PHE A 161 10.51 -4.11 -24.29
CA PHE A 161 10.50 -2.93 -23.45
C PHE A 161 11.94 -2.61 -23.04
N LEU A 162 12.45 -1.46 -23.47
CA LEU A 162 13.85 -1.09 -23.33
C LEU A 162 14.01 0.08 -22.37
N THR A 163 14.85 -0.06 -21.34
CA THR A 163 15.13 1.03 -20.39
C THR A 163 16.55 0.99 -19.84
N THR A 164 16.90 1.93 -18.97
CA THR A 164 18.19 1.95 -18.29
C THR A 164 18.33 0.78 -17.31
N GLY A 165 19.51 0.16 -17.28
CA GLY A 165 19.81 -0.86 -16.29
C GLY A 165 19.91 -0.33 -14.86
N TYR A 166 19.99 0.98 -14.63
CA TYR A 166 20.37 1.57 -13.33
C TYR A 166 19.22 2.09 -12.47
N LYS A 167 17.99 2.13 -13.00
CA LYS A 167 16.80 2.60 -12.27
C LYS A 167 15.64 1.64 -12.46
N PHE A 168 15.30 0.88 -11.42
CA PHE A 168 14.32 -0.19 -11.50
C PHE A 168 12.91 0.30 -11.80
N GLN A 169 12.57 1.53 -11.38
CA GLN A 169 11.22 2.06 -11.42
C GLN A 169 10.65 2.09 -12.85
N TYR A 170 11.47 2.40 -13.85
CA TYR A 170 11.06 2.46 -15.25
C TYR A 170 10.59 1.11 -15.77
N ALA A 171 11.38 0.05 -15.55
CA ALA A 171 10.96 -1.29 -15.94
C ALA A 171 9.81 -1.78 -15.06
N MET A 172 9.88 -1.57 -13.73
CA MET A 172 8.87 -2.04 -12.77
C MET A 172 7.46 -1.54 -13.07
N ALA A 173 7.31 -0.24 -13.38
CA ALA A 173 6.03 0.36 -13.71
C ALA A 173 5.39 -0.24 -14.99
N ALA A 174 6.21 -0.80 -15.89
CA ALA A 174 5.75 -1.44 -17.12
C ALA A 174 5.54 -2.96 -17.02
N LEU A 175 6.09 -3.62 -15.98
CA LEU A 175 6.09 -5.09 -15.88
C LEU A 175 4.73 -5.77 -16.03
N PRO A 176 3.62 -5.23 -15.46
CA PRO A 176 2.31 -5.86 -15.65
C PRO A 176 1.89 -5.97 -17.12
N TYR A 177 2.23 -4.95 -17.92
CA TYR A 177 1.94 -4.92 -19.36
C TYR A 177 2.87 -5.86 -20.13
N VAL A 178 4.17 -5.82 -19.82
CA VAL A 178 5.19 -6.64 -20.48
C VAL A 178 4.86 -8.13 -20.38
N GLY A 179 4.46 -8.61 -19.20
CA GLY A 179 4.12 -10.03 -19.01
C GLY A 179 2.91 -10.48 -19.84
N LYS A 180 1.87 -9.63 -19.94
CA LYS A 180 0.61 -9.95 -20.60
C LYS A 180 0.77 -10.12 -22.12
N GLU A 181 1.52 -9.24 -22.77
CA GLU A 181 1.72 -9.25 -24.22
C GLU A 181 2.82 -10.25 -24.66
N ASN A 182 3.45 -10.95 -23.70
CA ASN A 182 4.65 -11.76 -23.92
C ASN A 182 5.82 -10.95 -24.50
N ASP A 183 5.90 -9.69 -24.09
CA ASP A 183 7.06 -8.85 -24.32
C ASP A 183 8.15 -9.18 -23.30
N ILE A 184 9.39 -8.76 -23.58
CA ILE A 184 10.50 -8.91 -22.63
C ILE A 184 11.10 -7.56 -22.27
N VAL A 185 11.66 -7.46 -21.06
CA VAL A 185 12.44 -6.29 -20.65
C VAL A 185 13.90 -6.51 -21.01
N LEU A 186 14.47 -5.56 -21.76
CA LEU A 186 15.91 -5.46 -21.98
C LEU A 186 16.44 -4.12 -21.47
N PHE A 187 17.75 -4.05 -21.27
CA PHE A 187 18.37 -2.87 -20.70
C PHE A 187 19.41 -2.24 -21.65
N THR A 188 19.56 -0.92 -21.57
CA THR A 188 20.69 -0.16 -22.10
C THR A 188 21.65 0.22 -20.97
N ASP A 189 22.86 0.64 -21.34
CA ASP A 189 23.83 1.19 -20.40
C ASP A 189 23.59 2.69 -20.09
N GLY A 190 22.41 3.22 -20.43
CA GLY A 190 22.06 4.63 -20.25
C GLY A 190 22.69 5.59 -21.26
N ASN A 191 23.59 5.15 -22.13
CA ASN A 191 24.24 6.00 -23.15
C ASN A 191 24.07 5.47 -24.58
N SER A 192 24.01 4.15 -24.75
CA SER A 192 23.96 3.48 -26.05
C SER A 192 23.22 2.13 -25.99
N LEU A 193 22.90 1.58 -27.16
CA LEU A 193 22.41 0.20 -27.23
C LEU A 193 23.61 -0.75 -27.12
N ASN A 194 23.80 -1.35 -25.94
CA ASN A 194 24.91 -2.27 -25.73
C ASN A 194 24.85 -3.49 -26.67
N PHE A 195 26.01 -4.10 -26.90
CA PHE A 195 26.16 -5.22 -27.84
C PHE A 195 25.21 -6.38 -27.54
N THR A 196 25.07 -6.77 -26.27
CA THR A 196 24.24 -7.90 -25.85
C THR A 196 22.77 -7.70 -26.22
N THR A 197 22.22 -6.52 -25.91
CA THR A 197 20.84 -6.16 -26.26
C THR A 197 20.66 -6.12 -27.77
N LYS A 198 21.60 -5.50 -28.49
CA LYS A 198 21.57 -5.40 -29.95
C LYS A 198 21.60 -6.76 -30.65
N ASP A 199 22.45 -7.67 -30.17
CA ASP A 199 22.57 -9.03 -30.69
C ASP A 199 21.28 -9.83 -30.44
N LEU A 200 20.74 -9.76 -29.22
CA LEU A 200 19.50 -10.45 -28.89
C LEU A 200 18.32 -9.97 -29.73
N LEU A 201 18.16 -8.66 -29.93
CA LEU A 201 17.09 -8.11 -30.78
C LEU A 201 17.10 -8.74 -32.19
N LYS A 202 18.29 -8.94 -32.76
CA LYS A 202 18.46 -9.62 -34.05
C LYS A 202 18.11 -11.10 -33.96
N ARG A 203 18.64 -11.83 -32.97
CA ARG A 203 18.40 -13.29 -32.81
C ARG A 203 16.94 -13.63 -32.52
N LEU A 204 16.22 -12.70 -31.89
CA LEU A 204 14.79 -12.83 -31.61
C LEU A 204 13.91 -12.33 -32.77
N ASN A 205 14.47 -11.71 -33.81
CA ASN A 205 13.75 -11.05 -34.90
C ASN A 205 12.71 -10.03 -34.38
N VAL A 206 13.12 -9.21 -33.42
CA VAL A 206 12.24 -8.18 -32.84
C VAL A 206 12.03 -7.06 -33.85
N ASP A 207 10.77 -6.71 -34.08
CA ASP A 207 10.31 -5.68 -35.00
C ASP A 207 9.76 -4.44 -34.29
N ASN A 208 9.43 -4.55 -33.00
CA ASN A 208 8.87 -3.47 -32.18
C ASN A 208 9.61 -3.32 -30.84
N VAL A 209 10.06 -2.10 -30.55
CA VAL A 209 10.66 -1.72 -29.26
C VAL A 209 9.90 -0.53 -28.66
N THR A 210 9.50 -0.65 -27.40
CA THR A 210 9.00 0.46 -26.59
C THR A 210 10.08 0.91 -25.61
N ILE A 211 10.58 2.13 -25.77
CA ILE A 211 11.53 2.75 -24.85
C ILE A 211 10.77 3.33 -23.64
N LEU A 212 11.25 3.01 -22.44
CA LEU A 212 10.70 3.49 -21.18
C LEU A 212 11.59 4.58 -20.57
N GLY A 213 11.05 5.79 -20.51
CA GLY A 213 11.73 6.98 -20.01
C GLY A 213 12.07 7.97 -21.11
N GLY A 214 12.32 9.20 -20.71
CA GLY A 214 12.72 10.29 -21.61
C GLY A 214 14.18 10.23 -22.03
N ASN A 215 14.60 11.27 -22.75
CA ASN A 215 15.98 11.37 -23.27
C ASN A 215 17.05 11.42 -22.17
N ALA A 216 16.69 11.86 -20.96
CA ALA A 216 17.60 11.84 -19.81
C ALA A 216 17.84 10.41 -19.24
N VAL A 217 16.99 9.45 -19.62
CA VAL A 217 17.01 8.07 -19.13
C VAL A 217 17.56 7.13 -20.20
N VAL A 218 17.07 7.27 -21.42
CA VAL A 218 17.53 6.56 -22.61
C VAL A 218 17.71 7.59 -23.73
N PRO A 219 18.94 7.98 -24.08
CA PRO A 219 19.18 9.08 -25.01
C PRO A 219 18.71 8.76 -26.44
N SER A 220 18.41 9.80 -27.23
CA SER A 220 17.78 9.67 -28.55
C SER A 220 18.64 8.97 -29.61
N ASN A 221 19.93 8.80 -29.35
CA ASN A 221 20.81 7.99 -30.22
C ASN A 221 20.38 6.52 -30.23
N VAL A 222 19.82 6.00 -29.13
CA VAL A 222 19.29 4.64 -29.05
C VAL A 222 18.12 4.45 -30.01
N ASP A 223 17.21 5.42 -30.13
CA ASP A 223 16.10 5.40 -31.10
C ASP A 223 16.66 5.28 -32.53
N ASN A 224 17.66 6.11 -32.85
CA ASN A 224 18.30 6.10 -34.16
C ASN A 224 19.00 4.77 -34.46
N GLU A 225 19.63 4.15 -33.47
CA GLU A 225 20.26 2.83 -33.62
C GLU A 225 19.24 1.73 -33.89
N LEU A 226 18.11 1.74 -33.17
CA LEU A 226 17.01 0.80 -33.35
C LEU A 226 16.32 0.98 -34.72
N MET A 227 16.02 2.22 -35.12
CA MET A 227 15.42 2.51 -36.42
C MET A 227 16.32 2.07 -37.59
N LYS A 228 17.65 2.25 -37.46
CA LYS A 228 18.62 1.74 -38.44
C LYS A 228 18.65 0.21 -38.53
N MET A 229 18.21 -0.49 -37.48
CA MET A 229 18.02 -1.94 -37.49
C MET A 229 16.69 -2.36 -38.11
N GLY A 230 15.85 -1.42 -38.57
CA GLY A 230 14.52 -1.70 -39.13
C GLY A 230 13.44 -1.92 -38.06
N ILE A 231 13.71 -1.53 -36.81
CA ILE A 231 12.79 -1.71 -35.68
C ILE A 231 11.88 -0.49 -35.55
N THR A 232 10.58 -0.73 -35.36
CA THR A 232 9.60 0.29 -35.01
C THR A 232 9.77 0.69 -33.56
N VAL A 233 10.03 1.97 -33.30
CA VAL A 233 10.27 2.50 -31.95
C VAL A 233 9.08 3.32 -31.47
N LYS A 234 8.56 2.97 -30.29
CA LYS A 234 7.66 3.82 -29.48
C LYS A 234 8.39 4.27 -28.23
N ARG A 235 8.05 5.43 -27.69
CA ARG A 235 8.62 5.94 -26.45
C ARG A 235 7.51 6.39 -25.51
N ILE A 236 7.57 5.92 -24.27
CA ILE A 236 6.77 6.45 -23.16
C ILE A 236 7.69 7.35 -22.35
N ASP A 237 7.42 8.66 -22.42
CA ASP A 237 8.30 9.69 -21.88
C ASP A 237 8.20 9.83 -20.35
N GLY A 238 9.22 10.44 -19.75
CA GLY A 238 9.33 10.69 -18.31
C GLY A 238 10.79 10.71 -17.87
N ASN A 239 11.28 11.86 -17.41
CA ASN A 239 12.69 12.03 -17.03
C ASN A 239 12.97 11.66 -15.58
N THR A 240 11.93 11.55 -14.75
CA THR A 240 12.00 11.02 -13.39
C THR A 240 11.16 9.75 -13.26
N PRO A 241 11.42 8.89 -12.25
CA PRO A 241 10.58 7.73 -11.97
C PRO A 241 9.10 8.05 -11.81
N ILE A 242 8.77 9.14 -11.09
CA ILE A 242 7.39 9.54 -10.84
C ILE A 242 6.71 10.05 -12.11
N ASP A 243 7.38 10.91 -12.89
CA ASP A 243 6.84 11.42 -14.16
C ASP A 243 6.56 10.28 -15.14
N PHE A 244 7.52 9.35 -15.24
CA PHE A 244 7.37 8.18 -16.09
C PHE A 244 6.22 7.29 -15.62
N ASN A 245 6.13 7.01 -14.31
CA ASN A 245 5.08 6.16 -13.79
C ASN A 245 3.68 6.77 -14.01
N THR A 246 3.53 8.09 -13.84
CA THR A 246 2.30 8.82 -14.16
C THR A 246 1.98 8.73 -15.64
N ASN A 247 2.98 8.91 -16.51
CA ASN A 247 2.78 8.85 -17.96
C ASN A 247 2.37 7.45 -18.43
N ILE A 248 3.03 6.38 -17.98
CA ILE A 248 2.65 5.02 -18.39
C ILE A 248 1.26 4.66 -17.89
N LEU A 249 0.92 5.00 -16.64
CA LEU A 249 -0.43 4.76 -16.11
C LEU A 249 -1.48 5.55 -16.90
N ARG A 250 -1.21 6.80 -17.29
CA ARG A 250 -2.10 7.60 -18.16
C ARG A 250 -2.22 7.01 -19.57
N THR A 251 -1.13 6.49 -20.14
CA THR A 251 -1.15 5.79 -21.43
C THR A 251 -2.00 4.52 -21.37
N LEU A 252 -1.95 3.79 -20.25
CA LEU A 252 -2.81 2.63 -20.02
C LEU A 252 -4.28 3.04 -19.87
N GLY A 253 -4.56 4.12 -19.13
CA GLY A 253 -5.88 4.73 -19.03
C GLY A 253 -6.97 3.71 -18.67
N ASN A 254 -8.03 3.65 -19.47
CA ASN A 254 -9.15 2.71 -19.26
C ASN A 254 -8.87 1.26 -19.70
N ASN A 255 -7.64 0.93 -20.14
CA ASN A 255 -7.28 -0.42 -20.58
C ASN A 255 -6.86 -1.34 -19.41
N ILE A 256 -6.72 -0.79 -18.20
CA ILE A 256 -6.45 -1.54 -16.97
C ILE A 256 -7.72 -1.62 -16.12
N ASP A 257 -7.86 -2.72 -15.37
CA ASP A 257 -9.02 -2.98 -14.52
C ASP A 257 -8.85 -2.44 -13.09
N GLY A 258 -7.65 -1.94 -12.77
CA GLY A 258 -7.29 -1.54 -11.43
C GLY A 258 -5.82 -1.16 -11.27
N LEU A 259 -5.38 -0.99 -10.02
CA LEU A 259 -4.00 -0.67 -9.69
C LEU A 259 -3.35 -1.73 -8.80
N ALA A 260 -2.07 -1.95 -9.05
CA ALA A 260 -1.14 -2.49 -8.08
C ALA A 260 -0.34 -1.33 -7.50
N VAL A 261 -0.32 -1.16 -6.18
CA VAL A 261 0.39 -0.08 -5.48
C VAL A 261 1.51 -0.67 -4.65
N ALA A 262 2.71 -0.13 -4.80
CA ALA A 262 3.91 -0.57 -4.09
C ALA A 262 4.90 0.58 -3.95
N SER A 263 5.97 0.39 -3.18
CA SER A 263 6.97 1.44 -3.01
C SER A 263 7.81 1.71 -4.27
N GLY A 264 8.08 2.99 -4.53
CA GLY A 264 9.07 3.47 -5.51
C GLY A 264 10.50 3.52 -4.97
N ARG A 265 10.68 3.32 -3.66
CA ARG A 265 11.98 3.30 -2.97
C ARG A 265 12.61 1.91 -2.97
N VAL A 266 11.79 0.86 -2.89
CA VAL A 266 12.25 -0.54 -2.82
C VAL A 266 11.51 -1.42 -3.83
N PHE A 267 12.23 -2.33 -4.50
CA PHE A 267 11.69 -3.11 -5.62
C PHE A 267 11.08 -4.47 -5.23
N ALA A 268 11.40 -4.99 -4.04
CA ALA A 268 11.18 -6.40 -3.70
C ALA A 268 9.69 -6.79 -3.70
N ASP A 269 8.84 -5.97 -3.07
CA ASP A 269 7.41 -6.22 -2.95
C ASP A 269 6.70 -6.08 -4.31
N SER A 270 7.03 -5.03 -5.08
CA SER A 270 6.49 -4.81 -6.42
C SER A 270 6.92 -5.86 -7.43
N LEU A 271 8.15 -6.40 -7.32
CA LEU A 271 8.63 -7.50 -8.15
C LEU A 271 7.81 -8.77 -7.92
N SER A 272 7.58 -9.15 -6.66
CA SER A 272 6.81 -10.36 -6.33
C SER A 272 5.34 -10.20 -6.76
N GLY A 273 4.81 -8.98 -6.64
CA GLY A 273 3.44 -8.62 -7.02
C GLY A 273 3.24 -8.33 -8.52
N SER A 274 4.30 -8.15 -9.31
CA SER A 274 4.20 -7.74 -10.72
C SER A 274 3.44 -8.78 -11.57
N ILE A 275 3.65 -10.07 -11.28
CA ILE A 275 2.96 -11.18 -11.94
C ILE A 275 1.46 -11.21 -11.59
N VAL A 276 1.10 -10.92 -10.34
CA VAL A 276 -0.30 -10.84 -9.92
C VAL A 276 -0.97 -9.63 -10.56
N ALA A 277 -0.28 -8.49 -10.64
CA ALA A 277 -0.73 -7.32 -11.37
C ALA A 277 -0.98 -7.62 -12.86
N ALA A 278 -0.04 -8.32 -13.52
CA ALA A 278 -0.18 -8.74 -14.92
C ALA A 278 -1.43 -9.62 -15.13
N LYS A 279 -1.61 -10.64 -14.29
CA LYS A 279 -2.76 -11.58 -14.36
C LYS A 279 -4.11 -10.91 -14.11
N ASN A 280 -4.14 -9.87 -13.30
CA ASN A 280 -5.34 -9.12 -12.97
C ASN A 280 -5.51 -7.85 -13.83
N ASN A 281 -4.67 -7.67 -14.87
CA ASN A 281 -4.71 -6.51 -15.77
C ASN A 281 -4.64 -5.16 -15.02
N LEU A 282 -3.76 -5.07 -14.01
CA LEU A 282 -3.59 -3.89 -13.16
C LEU A 282 -2.39 -3.05 -13.61
N GLY A 283 -2.52 -1.72 -13.56
CA GLY A 283 -1.38 -0.81 -13.71
C GLY A 283 -0.54 -0.76 -12.44
N MET A 284 0.79 -0.72 -12.55
CA MET A 284 1.69 -0.60 -11.40
C MET A 284 1.91 0.87 -11.05
N ALA A 285 1.51 1.29 -9.85
CA ALA A 285 1.75 2.60 -9.27
C ALA A 285 2.80 2.49 -8.15
N LEU A 286 3.93 3.16 -8.35
CA LEU A 286 5.06 3.19 -7.43
C LEU A 286 5.01 4.47 -6.60
N ILE A 287 4.95 4.36 -5.28
CA ILE A 287 4.80 5.51 -4.37
C ILE A 287 6.04 5.66 -3.48
N ASP A 288 6.51 6.89 -3.29
CA ASP A 288 7.63 7.15 -2.37
C ASP A 288 7.14 7.53 -0.97
N ASP A 289 6.25 8.52 -0.88
CA ASP A 289 5.61 8.97 0.37
C ASP A 289 4.09 9.14 0.23
N LYS A 290 3.61 9.49 -0.97
CA LYS A 290 2.22 9.84 -1.24
C LYS A 290 1.78 9.23 -2.57
N PHE A 291 0.49 8.96 -2.68
CA PHE A 291 -0.13 8.69 -3.97
C PHE A 291 -0.46 10.02 -4.65
N ASP A 292 0.33 10.42 -5.65
CA ASP A 292 0.18 11.70 -6.37
C ASP A 292 -0.19 11.49 -7.86
N TYR A 293 -0.95 10.44 -8.12
CA TYR A 293 -1.38 10.13 -9.48
C TYR A 293 -2.72 10.83 -9.76
N ASN A 294 -2.66 12.02 -10.34
CA ASN A 294 -3.84 12.70 -10.90
C ASN A 294 -4.29 11.96 -12.17
N MET A 295 -5.08 10.90 -11.98
CA MET A 295 -5.57 10.06 -13.06
C MET A 295 -7.09 10.08 -13.13
N SER A 296 -7.64 10.42 -14.29
CA SER A 296 -9.05 10.16 -14.61
C SER A 296 -9.23 8.66 -14.88
N MET A 297 -9.38 7.85 -13.82
CA MET A 297 -9.73 6.43 -13.97
C MET A 297 -11.19 6.20 -13.58
N ASN A 298 -12.05 6.20 -14.59
CA ASN A 298 -13.49 6.02 -14.43
C ASN A 298 -13.89 4.56 -14.12
N LYS A 299 -12.94 3.65 -13.86
CA LYS A 299 -13.20 2.21 -13.70
C LYS A 299 -12.08 1.46 -12.96
N LEU A 300 -11.84 1.80 -11.70
CA LEU A 300 -11.03 0.96 -10.83
C LEU A 300 -11.93 -0.07 -10.16
N ASN A 301 -11.74 -1.35 -10.49
CA ASN A 301 -12.49 -2.47 -9.88
C ASN A 301 -11.68 -3.18 -8.80
N LYS A 302 -10.35 -2.99 -8.79
CA LYS A 302 -9.43 -3.67 -7.87
C LYS A 302 -8.19 -2.83 -7.57
N ILE A 303 -7.80 -2.77 -6.30
CA ILE A 303 -6.48 -2.28 -5.88
C ILE A 303 -5.78 -3.37 -5.09
N LEU A 304 -4.57 -3.71 -5.50
CA LEU A 304 -3.68 -4.57 -4.73
C LEU A 304 -2.53 -3.73 -4.17
N ILE A 305 -2.34 -3.77 -2.86
CA ILE A 305 -1.21 -3.12 -2.20
C ILE A 305 -0.16 -4.17 -1.89
N TYR A 306 1.09 -3.95 -2.32
CA TYR A 306 2.22 -4.83 -2.01
C TYR A 306 3.15 -4.16 -1.00
N GLY A 307 3.47 -4.90 0.07
CA GLY A 307 4.37 -4.44 1.12
C GLY A 307 3.63 -3.95 2.38
N GLY A 308 4.36 -3.90 3.49
CA GLY A 308 3.83 -3.51 4.80
C GLY A 308 3.65 -1.99 4.96
N TYR A 309 3.20 -1.57 6.14
CA TYR A 309 2.91 -0.15 6.43
C TYR A 309 4.13 0.78 6.40
N SER A 310 5.35 0.26 6.50
CA SER A 310 6.56 1.10 6.38
C SER A 310 6.93 1.48 4.95
N VAL A 311 6.26 0.90 3.94
CA VAL A 311 6.56 1.15 2.52
C VAL A 311 5.33 1.61 1.73
N VAL A 312 4.13 1.25 2.20
CA VAL A 312 2.85 1.83 1.76
C VAL A 312 2.03 2.11 3.02
N THR A 313 1.94 3.37 3.42
CA THR A 313 1.41 3.77 4.73
C THR A 313 -0.08 3.47 4.90
N PRO A 314 -0.60 3.41 6.14
CA PRO A 314 -2.05 3.30 6.38
C PRO A 314 -2.82 4.44 5.72
N GLU A 315 -2.29 5.67 5.73
CA GLU A 315 -2.90 6.83 5.08
C GLU A 315 -3.08 6.62 3.58
N THR A 316 -2.05 6.08 2.91
CA THR A 316 -2.13 5.81 1.49
C THR A 316 -3.15 4.71 1.20
N GLU A 317 -3.20 3.66 2.03
CA GLU A 317 -4.23 2.61 1.89
C GLU A 317 -5.64 3.15 2.09
N SER A 318 -5.87 3.97 3.11
CA SER A 318 -7.16 4.62 3.37
C SER A 318 -7.56 5.54 2.22
N TYR A 319 -6.62 6.30 1.67
CA TYR A 319 -6.85 7.11 0.48
C TYR A 319 -7.23 6.26 -0.74
N LEU A 320 -6.54 5.14 -0.97
CA LEU A 320 -6.86 4.20 -2.06
C LEU A 320 -8.23 3.54 -1.87
N LYS A 321 -8.61 3.22 -0.63
CA LYS A 321 -9.97 2.76 -0.29
C LYS A 321 -11.01 3.83 -0.61
N GLY A 322 -10.73 5.09 -0.27
CA GLY A 322 -11.55 6.23 -0.66
C GLY A 322 -11.69 6.35 -2.18
N ILE A 323 -10.59 6.29 -2.94
CA ILE A 323 -10.65 6.29 -4.41
C ILE A 323 -11.47 5.10 -4.92
N MET A 324 -11.29 3.90 -4.38
CA MET A 324 -11.98 2.69 -4.84
C MET A 324 -13.48 2.69 -4.52
N ALA A 325 -13.87 3.24 -3.37
CA ALA A 325 -15.28 3.49 -3.06
C ALA A 325 -15.89 4.51 -4.04
N ASN A 326 -15.08 5.49 -4.46
CA ASN A 326 -15.51 6.62 -5.30
C ASN A 326 -15.27 6.42 -6.81
N SER A 327 -14.57 5.36 -7.25
CA SER A 327 -14.21 5.11 -8.65
C SER A 327 -15.41 4.72 -9.51
N ASN A 328 -16.52 4.35 -8.86
CA ASN A 328 -17.82 4.20 -9.50
C ASN A 328 -18.56 5.54 -9.71
N LEU A 329 -18.00 6.67 -9.25
CA LEU A 329 -18.73 7.93 -9.06
C LEU A 329 -17.93 9.24 -9.26
N SER A 330 -16.65 9.23 -9.67
CA SER A 330 -15.87 10.48 -9.88
C SER A 330 -16.23 11.17 -11.20
N ASP A 331 -16.53 12.47 -11.15
CA ASP A 331 -16.65 13.28 -12.36
C ASP A 331 -15.26 13.59 -12.98
N LYS A 332 -15.25 14.13 -14.20
CA LYS A 332 -14.03 14.42 -14.97
C LYS A 332 -13.11 15.48 -14.34
N THR A 333 -13.42 16.02 -13.16
CA THR A 333 -12.75 17.18 -12.55
C THR A 333 -11.90 16.87 -11.32
N GLY A 334 -11.87 15.61 -10.85
CA GLY A 334 -11.07 15.20 -9.68
C GLY A 334 -11.73 15.46 -8.33
N ARG A 335 -13.05 15.70 -8.31
CA ARG A 335 -13.85 15.88 -7.08
C ARG A 335 -14.39 14.55 -6.58
N LEU A 336 -14.31 14.31 -5.26
CA LEU A 336 -14.88 13.10 -4.65
C LEU A 336 -16.40 13.20 -4.46
N LEU A 337 -17.12 12.12 -4.76
CA LEU A 337 -18.53 11.96 -4.41
C LEU A 337 -18.66 11.24 -3.07
N LEU A 338 -19.33 11.84 -2.09
CA LEU A 338 -19.37 11.32 -0.71
C LEU A 338 -20.79 10.94 -0.28
N ASN A 339 -21.03 9.67 0.01
CA ASN A 339 -22.35 9.09 0.25
C ASN A 339 -22.54 8.70 1.72
N GLY A 340 -22.70 9.71 2.57
CA GLY A 340 -23.01 9.57 3.98
C GLY A 340 -21.81 9.82 4.88
N LYS A 341 -22.04 9.63 6.18
CA LYS A 341 -21.12 10.07 7.23
C LYS A 341 -19.75 9.41 7.17
N LYS A 342 -19.70 8.12 6.83
CA LYS A 342 -18.47 7.33 6.75
C LYS A 342 -17.54 7.87 5.67
N ASP A 343 -18.04 8.05 4.45
CA ASP A 343 -17.26 8.56 3.32
C ASP A 343 -16.67 9.94 3.62
N TRP A 344 -17.48 10.82 4.22
CA TRP A 344 -17.02 12.14 4.67
C TRP A 344 -15.88 12.04 5.69
N TYR A 345 -16.05 11.17 6.69
CA TYR A 345 -15.05 10.96 7.74
C TYR A 345 -13.73 10.43 7.15
N GLU A 346 -13.77 9.35 6.38
CA GLU A 346 -12.59 8.70 5.80
C GLU A 346 -11.87 9.63 4.81
N ALA A 347 -12.61 10.37 3.97
CA ALA A 347 -12.03 11.28 3.00
C ALA A 347 -11.34 12.49 3.66
N ILE A 348 -11.96 13.08 4.68
CA ILE A 348 -11.35 14.20 5.43
C ILE A 348 -10.13 13.71 6.19
N LYS A 349 -10.23 12.56 6.89
CA LYS A 349 -9.10 11.91 7.57
C LYS A 349 -7.95 11.75 6.59
N ALA A 350 -8.19 11.08 5.46
CA ALA A 350 -7.18 10.86 4.43
C ALA A 350 -6.56 12.16 3.88
N ALA A 351 -7.36 13.21 3.64
CA ALA A 351 -6.86 14.48 3.15
C ALA A 351 -5.86 15.12 4.14
N ILE A 352 -6.22 15.14 5.42
CA ILE A 352 -5.40 15.72 6.49
C ILE A 352 -4.17 14.85 6.74
N SER A 353 -4.31 13.52 6.79
CA SER A 353 -3.17 12.63 7.02
C SER A 353 -2.10 12.74 5.92
N ASN A 354 -2.49 13.13 4.70
CA ASN A 354 -1.60 13.38 3.56
C ASN A 354 -1.04 14.82 3.50
N CYS A 355 -1.40 15.67 4.47
CA CYS A 355 -1.09 17.10 4.52
C CYS A 355 -1.53 17.83 3.23
N GLN A 356 -2.73 17.55 2.73
CA GLN A 356 -3.31 18.25 1.59
C GLN A 356 -3.65 19.69 1.98
N ASP A 357 -3.33 20.68 1.13
CA ASP A 357 -3.79 22.07 1.37
C ASP A 357 -5.28 22.21 1.12
N GLU A 358 -5.81 21.39 0.20
CA GLU A 358 -7.20 21.45 -0.22
C GLU A 358 -7.73 20.04 -0.52
N PHE A 359 -8.89 19.74 0.02
CA PHE A 359 -9.69 18.57 -0.27
C PHE A 359 -10.88 18.96 -1.16
N LEU A 360 -10.98 18.37 -2.35
CA LEU A 360 -12.02 18.68 -3.34
C LEU A 360 -13.13 17.61 -3.35
N TYR A 361 -14.38 18.05 -3.26
CA TYR A 361 -15.54 17.18 -3.29
C TYR A 361 -16.64 17.73 -4.20
N ASP A 362 -17.48 16.85 -4.73
CA ASP A 362 -18.61 17.22 -5.57
C ASP A 362 -19.77 17.64 -4.69
N ASN A 363 -19.87 18.94 -4.41
CA ASN A 363 -20.92 19.49 -3.56
C ASN A 363 -22.34 19.32 -4.15
N ALA A 364 -22.47 19.18 -5.47
CA ALA A 364 -23.78 19.06 -6.11
C ALA A 364 -24.36 17.66 -5.94
N ASN A 365 -23.50 16.63 -6.01
CA ASN A 365 -23.93 15.25 -6.03
C ASN A 365 -23.68 14.51 -4.71
N SER A 366 -22.79 15.00 -3.85
CA SER A 366 -22.52 14.36 -2.55
C SER A 366 -23.68 14.53 -1.58
N SER A 367 -23.81 13.59 -0.64
CA SER A 367 -24.64 13.80 0.53
C SER A 367 -24.19 15.03 1.32
N ALA A 368 -25.13 15.70 1.99
CA ALA A 368 -24.83 16.86 2.83
C ALA A 368 -23.74 16.50 3.86
N MET A 369 -22.71 17.36 3.94
CA MET A 369 -21.64 17.18 4.91
C MET A 369 -22.20 17.16 6.34
N PRO A 370 -21.93 16.10 7.13
CA PRO A 370 -22.39 16.05 8.50
C PRO A 370 -21.81 17.21 9.30
N LYS A 371 -22.65 17.88 10.10
CA LYS A 371 -22.21 18.98 10.96
C LYS A 371 -21.15 18.50 11.94
N GLY A 372 -20.03 19.22 12.03
CA GLY A 372 -18.94 18.93 12.96
C GLY A 372 -18.02 17.78 12.54
N ILE A 373 -18.13 17.28 11.30
CA ILE A 373 -17.36 16.09 10.88
C ILE A 373 -15.86 16.34 10.81
N VAL A 374 -15.42 17.56 10.47
CA VAL A 374 -14.00 17.91 10.43
C VAL A 374 -13.42 17.93 11.84
N GLU A 375 -14.11 18.56 12.79
CA GLU A 375 -13.73 18.55 14.20
C GLU A 375 -13.65 17.12 14.74
N MET A 376 -14.67 16.30 14.44
CA MET A 376 -14.72 14.91 14.88
C MET A 376 -13.53 14.09 14.36
N VAL A 377 -13.15 14.27 13.09
CA VAL A 377 -11.95 13.64 12.51
C VAL A 377 -10.69 14.08 13.27
N LEU A 378 -10.53 15.38 13.53
CA LEU A 378 -9.36 15.90 14.24
C LEU A 378 -9.30 15.38 15.70
N GLU A 379 -10.44 15.34 16.39
CA GLU A 379 -10.53 14.89 17.78
C GLU A 379 -10.26 13.39 17.95
N GLN A 380 -10.74 12.56 17.01
CA GLN A 380 -10.57 11.10 17.07
C GLN A 380 -9.19 10.63 16.59
N ASN A 381 -8.49 11.45 15.80
CA ASN A 381 -7.19 11.11 15.19
C ASN A 381 -6.15 12.21 15.54
N PRO A 382 -5.75 12.34 16.81
CA PRO A 382 -4.83 13.40 17.24
C PRO A 382 -3.42 13.25 16.66
N ASP A 383 -3.07 12.09 16.11
CA ASP A 383 -1.89 11.84 15.29
C ASP A 383 -1.88 12.62 13.96
N ILE A 384 -3.02 13.17 13.54
CA ILE A 384 -3.13 14.04 12.37
C ILE A 384 -3.68 15.44 12.69
N ASP A 385 -3.90 15.78 13.97
CA ASP A 385 -4.33 17.11 14.42
C ASP A 385 -3.20 18.15 14.37
N TYR A 386 -2.63 18.32 13.17
CA TYR A 386 -1.71 19.39 12.82
C TYR A 386 -2.43 20.59 12.21
N VAL A 387 -3.74 20.50 12.03
CA VAL A 387 -4.57 21.55 11.44
C VAL A 387 -4.75 22.67 12.46
N GLU A 388 -4.30 23.86 12.10
CA GLU A 388 -4.51 25.09 12.88
C GLU A 388 -5.90 25.66 12.61
N SER A 389 -6.30 25.68 11.34
CA SER A 389 -7.62 26.13 10.91
C SER A 389 -8.00 25.45 9.60
N TYR A 390 -9.30 25.44 9.32
CA TYR A 390 -9.82 24.98 8.04
C TYR A 390 -10.95 25.91 7.57
N SER A 391 -11.21 25.92 6.27
CA SER A 391 -12.34 26.63 5.69
C SER A 391 -13.06 25.75 4.67
N ILE A 392 -14.38 25.91 4.55
CA ILE A 392 -15.21 25.16 3.62
C ILE A 392 -15.75 26.13 2.57
N SER A 393 -15.56 25.79 1.30
CA SER A 393 -16.09 26.58 0.19
C SER A 393 -17.44 26.05 -0.32
N ASN A 394 -18.31 26.96 -0.75
CA ASN A 394 -19.58 26.59 -1.38
C ASN A 394 -19.40 25.84 -2.72
N SER A 395 -18.21 25.94 -3.31
CA SER A 395 -17.82 25.27 -4.56
C SER A 395 -17.42 23.80 -4.39
N GLY A 396 -17.40 23.27 -3.17
CA GLY A 396 -17.02 21.89 -2.89
C GLY A 396 -15.52 21.72 -2.62
N SER A 397 -15.01 22.47 -1.65
CA SER A 397 -13.66 22.25 -1.14
C SER A 397 -13.54 22.50 0.36
N ILE A 398 -12.58 21.82 0.99
CA ILE A 398 -12.12 22.09 2.35
C ILE A 398 -10.64 22.46 2.28
N SER A 399 -10.29 23.68 2.66
CA SER A 399 -8.89 24.13 2.73
C SER A 399 -8.37 23.97 4.15
N PHE A 400 -7.13 23.48 4.29
CA PHE A 400 -6.48 23.25 5.58
C PHE A 400 -5.24 24.13 5.73
N ASN A 401 -5.13 24.80 6.87
CA ASN A 401 -3.90 25.48 7.30
C ASN A 401 -3.27 24.67 8.42
N TYR A 402 -1.98 24.39 8.32
CA TYR A 402 -1.25 23.55 9.26
C TYR A 402 -0.35 24.37 10.18
N ARG A 403 -0.22 23.91 11.43
CA ARG A 403 0.63 24.54 12.49
C ARG A 403 2.13 24.51 12.17
N PHE A 404 2.54 23.62 11.26
CA PHE A 404 3.94 23.41 10.88
C PHE A 404 4.05 23.41 9.35
N SER A 405 5.26 23.67 8.83
CA SER A 405 5.49 23.47 7.40
C SER A 405 5.36 21.99 7.03
N LYS A 406 5.02 21.70 5.77
CA LYS A 406 4.89 20.31 5.28
C LYS A 406 6.17 19.49 5.47
N THR A 407 7.33 20.13 5.36
CA THR A 407 8.62 19.48 5.57
C THR A 407 8.80 19.08 7.03
N GLU A 408 8.51 20.00 7.97
CA GLU A 408 8.57 19.71 9.40
C GLU A 408 7.56 18.63 9.79
N LEU A 409 6.32 18.69 9.28
CA LEU A 409 5.31 17.67 9.51
C LEU A 409 5.78 16.29 9.06
N SER A 410 6.32 16.22 7.85
CA SER A 410 6.84 14.96 7.30
C SER A 410 7.97 14.41 8.16
N ASP A 411 8.94 15.25 8.58
CA ASP A 411 10.02 14.83 9.47
C ASP A 411 9.49 14.34 10.82
N MET A 412 8.60 15.09 11.46
CA MET A 412 8.02 14.74 12.75
C MET A 412 7.24 13.42 12.68
N LYS A 413 6.37 13.25 11.66
CA LYS A 413 5.62 12.01 11.43
C LYS A 413 6.55 10.83 11.21
N ASN A 414 7.55 10.97 10.34
CA ASN A 414 8.50 9.90 10.03
C ASN A 414 9.31 9.49 11.27
N ARG A 415 9.83 10.46 12.04
CA ARG A 415 10.62 10.16 13.24
C ARG A 415 9.78 9.53 14.34
N ALA A 416 8.54 9.96 14.53
CA ALA A 416 7.60 9.32 15.45
C ALA A 416 7.29 7.88 15.02
N ALA A 417 7.00 7.65 13.73
CA ALA A 417 6.72 6.32 13.19
C ALA A 417 7.94 5.38 13.24
N GLU A 418 9.14 5.86 12.93
CA GLU A 418 10.38 5.09 13.04
C GLU A 418 10.67 4.69 14.49
N LYS A 419 10.48 5.63 15.42
CA LYS A 419 10.64 5.37 16.85
C LYS A 419 9.60 4.38 17.36
N ALA A 420 8.33 4.54 16.98
CA ALA A 420 7.27 3.58 17.29
C ALA A 420 7.62 2.19 16.76
N LYS A 421 8.04 2.07 15.49
CA LYS A 421 8.45 0.80 14.88
C LYS A 421 9.55 0.10 15.67
N LEU A 422 10.61 0.84 16.02
CA LEU A 422 11.75 0.33 16.78
C LEU A 422 11.32 -0.18 18.16
N VAL A 423 10.41 0.55 18.82
CA VAL A 423 9.89 0.17 20.13
C VAL A 423 9.03 -1.08 20.01
N LEU A 424 8.06 -1.07 19.09
CA LEU A 424 7.13 -2.18 18.86
C LEU A 424 7.85 -3.48 18.52
N SER A 425 8.94 -3.44 17.74
CA SER A 425 9.72 -4.65 17.45
C SER A 425 10.37 -5.29 18.68
N ASN A 426 10.53 -4.54 19.77
CA ASN A 426 11.11 -5.04 21.03
C ASN A 426 10.03 -5.47 22.03
N ILE A 427 8.87 -4.78 22.05
CA ILE A 427 7.86 -4.99 23.09
C ILE A 427 6.70 -5.90 22.63
N ILE A 428 6.46 -6.04 21.32
CA ILE A 428 5.39 -6.86 20.77
C ILE A 428 5.93 -8.20 20.26
N LYS A 429 5.25 -9.29 20.64
CA LYS A 429 5.54 -10.65 20.18
C LYS A 429 4.38 -11.20 19.33
N PRO A 430 4.65 -12.13 18.38
CA PRO A 430 3.61 -12.64 17.47
C PRO A 430 2.42 -13.32 18.17
N ASP A 431 2.63 -13.87 19.36
CA ASP A 431 1.64 -14.65 20.14
C ASP A 431 0.85 -13.81 21.15
N MET A 432 1.10 -12.49 21.22
CA MET A 432 0.39 -11.61 22.15
C MET A 432 -1.05 -11.34 21.73
N THR A 433 -1.97 -11.33 22.69
CA THR A 433 -3.37 -10.86 22.50
C THR A 433 -3.43 -9.35 22.29
N GLU A 434 -4.58 -8.80 21.87
CA GLU A 434 -4.74 -7.35 21.70
C GLU A 434 -4.55 -6.62 23.05
N THR A 435 -5.10 -7.18 24.13
CA THR A 435 -4.92 -6.64 25.49
C THR A 435 -3.44 -6.66 25.92
N GLU A 436 -2.69 -7.72 25.63
CA GLU A 436 -1.26 -7.81 25.98
C GLU A 436 -0.42 -6.79 25.21
N LYS A 437 -0.72 -6.61 23.91
CA LYS A 437 -0.07 -5.60 23.08
C LYS A 437 -0.35 -4.19 23.59
N VAL A 438 -1.62 -3.88 23.89
CA VAL A 438 -2.01 -2.58 24.46
C VAL A 438 -1.38 -2.34 25.82
N LYS A 439 -1.26 -3.37 26.67
CA LYS A 439 -0.52 -3.26 27.93
C LYS A 439 0.96 -2.91 27.70
N ALA A 440 1.61 -3.59 26.76
CA ALA A 440 3.01 -3.31 26.44
C ALA A 440 3.21 -1.88 25.92
N ILE A 441 2.31 -1.39 25.06
CA ILE A 441 2.32 -0.01 24.55
C ILE A 441 2.11 0.99 25.69
N HIS A 442 1.08 0.77 26.51
CA HIS A 442 0.78 1.57 27.69
C HIS A 442 1.99 1.69 28.61
N ASP A 443 2.56 0.55 29.01
CA ASP A 443 3.71 0.48 29.92
C ASP A 443 4.92 1.23 29.35
N TYR A 444 5.16 1.11 28.04
CA TYR A 444 6.23 1.85 27.37
C TYR A 444 6.00 3.36 27.45
N ILE A 445 4.81 3.84 27.09
CA ILE A 445 4.51 5.28 27.08
C ILE A 445 4.66 5.85 28.49
N VAL A 446 3.99 5.25 29.49
CA VAL A 446 4.03 5.72 30.89
C VAL A 446 5.45 5.70 31.47
N SER A 447 6.28 4.73 31.07
CA SER A 447 7.65 4.64 31.61
C SER A 447 8.67 5.54 30.90
N ASN A 448 8.35 6.10 29.73
CA ASN A 448 9.31 6.80 28.87
C ASN A 448 8.88 8.24 28.52
N ALA A 449 7.68 8.66 28.93
CA ALA A 449 7.17 10.00 28.76
C ALA A 449 7.17 10.77 30.07
N LYS A 450 7.00 12.08 29.96
CA LYS A 450 6.83 13.01 31.08
C LYS A 450 5.78 14.06 30.70
N TYR A 451 4.90 14.38 31.64
CA TYR A 451 3.94 15.45 31.43
C TYR A 451 4.62 16.83 31.51
N ASP A 452 4.41 17.69 30.51
CA ASP A 452 4.93 19.07 30.50
C ASP A 452 4.11 20.01 31.41
N TYR A 453 4.18 19.77 32.71
CA TYR A 453 3.50 20.60 33.71
C TYR A 453 3.97 22.04 33.73
N ASP A 454 5.26 22.28 33.48
CA ASP A 454 5.84 23.62 33.57
C ASP A 454 5.33 24.52 32.45
N SER A 455 5.30 24.04 31.21
CA SER A 455 4.74 24.79 30.09
C SER A 455 3.21 24.86 30.15
N TYR A 456 2.56 23.79 30.64
CA TYR A 456 1.11 23.79 30.86
C TYR A 456 0.70 24.88 31.86
N ALA A 457 1.35 24.96 33.01
CA ALA A 457 1.06 25.96 34.04
C ALA A 457 1.33 27.40 33.57
N LYS A 458 2.23 27.59 32.60
CA LYS A 458 2.58 28.90 32.02
C LYS A 458 1.79 29.24 30.76
N ASN A 459 0.90 28.35 30.30
CA ASN A 459 0.19 28.47 29.03
C ASN A 459 1.13 28.70 27.83
N SER A 460 2.24 27.96 27.80
CA SER A 460 3.32 28.10 26.81
C SER A 460 3.76 26.77 26.22
N ILE A 461 2.83 25.80 26.12
CA ILE A 461 3.13 24.44 25.65
C ILE A 461 3.60 24.49 24.20
N PRO A 462 4.77 23.91 23.88
CA PRO A 462 5.24 23.80 22.52
C PRO A 462 4.27 23.00 21.64
N ALA A 463 4.09 23.40 20.37
CA ALA A 463 3.14 22.75 19.48
C ALA A 463 3.40 21.24 19.30
N GLN A 464 4.66 20.81 19.33
CA GLN A 464 5.03 19.39 19.19
C GLN A 464 4.63 18.51 20.37
N ASP A 465 4.39 19.09 21.55
CA ASP A 465 4.05 18.37 22.79
C ASP A 465 2.58 17.88 22.80
N TYR A 466 1.79 18.36 21.82
CA TYR A 466 0.45 17.86 21.52
C TYR A 466 0.44 16.67 20.54
N THR A 467 1.61 16.14 20.16
CA THR A 467 1.75 15.15 19.08
C THR A 467 2.46 13.89 19.55
N ALA A 468 2.31 12.78 18.81
CA ALA A 468 3.08 11.56 19.04
C ALA A 468 4.60 11.79 19.01
N TYR A 469 5.08 12.79 18.24
CA TYR A 469 6.50 13.15 18.21
C TYR A 469 6.99 13.65 19.58
N GLY A 470 6.21 14.47 20.27
CA GLY A 470 6.55 14.95 21.62
C GLY A 470 6.80 13.77 22.58
N ILE A 471 5.89 12.82 22.60
CA ILE A 471 5.99 11.66 23.50
C ILE A 471 7.07 10.66 23.06
N LEU A 472 7.06 10.22 21.81
CA LEU A 472 7.93 9.12 21.38
C LEU A 472 9.37 9.58 21.16
N VAL A 473 9.56 10.80 20.66
CA VAL A 473 10.88 11.32 20.25
C VAL A 473 11.46 12.25 21.32
N ASN A 474 10.69 13.22 21.81
CA ASN A 474 11.18 14.15 22.85
C ASN A 474 11.06 13.58 24.28
N GLY A 475 10.16 12.60 24.50
CA GLY A 475 9.88 12.06 25.83
C GLY A 475 9.06 13.01 26.71
N THR A 476 8.38 14.01 26.13
CA THR A 476 7.62 15.01 26.88
C THR A 476 6.40 15.48 26.11
N GLY A 477 5.27 15.65 26.79
CA GLY A 477 4.03 16.07 26.14
C GLY A 477 2.89 16.35 27.12
N VAL A 478 1.71 16.61 26.56
CA VAL A 478 0.44 16.77 27.31
C VAL A 478 -0.58 15.72 26.90
N CYS A 479 -1.77 15.71 27.51
CA CYS A 479 -2.77 14.65 27.33
C CYS A 479 -3.04 14.25 25.88
N GLN A 480 -3.13 15.23 24.97
CA GLN A 480 -3.27 14.96 23.52
C GLN A 480 -2.06 14.24 22.92
N GLY A 481 -0.84 14.61 23.30
CA GLY A 481 0.38 13.95 22.85
C GLY A 481 0.46 12.50 23.31
N TYR A 482 0.09 12.21 24.56
CA TYR A 482 -0.01 10.85 25.10
C TYR A 482 -1.00 10.02 24.28
N ALA A 483 -2.21 10.56 24.09
CA ALA A 483 -3.24 9.88 23.33
C ALA A 483 -2.85 9.64 21.85
N SER A 484 -2.13 10.60 21.25
CA SER A 484 -1.59 10.51 19.89
C SER A 484 -0.53 9.42 19.76
N ALA A 485 0.42 9.33 20.70
CA ALA A 485 1.44 8.28 20.72
C ALA A 485 0.83 6.89 20.90
N PHE A 486 -0.15 6.76 21.79
CA PHE A 486 -0.88 5.50 21.98
C PHE A 486 -1.60 5.10 20.70
N ASN A 487 -2.33 6.03 20.05
CA ASN A 487 -3.07 5.76 18.83
C ASN A 487 -2.16 5.22 17.71
N LEU A 488 -1.03 5.92 17.47
CA LEU A 488 -0.04 5.53 16.47
C LEU A 488 0.52 4.13 16.74
N MET A 489 0.92 3.84 17.98
CA MET A 489 1.50 2.54 18.33
C MET A 489 0.47 1.41 18.28
N ALA A 490 -0.78 1.67 18.66
CA ALA A 490 -1.88 0.73 18.56
C ALA A 490 -2.18 0.37 17.11
N GLU A 491 -2.32 1.38 16.23
CA GLU A 491 -2.57 1.19 14.80
C GLU A 491 -1.45 0.37 14.15
N MET A 492 -0.18 0.71 14.41
CA MET A 492 0.98 -0.04 13.91
C MET A 492 1.04 -1.49 14.42
N SER A 493 0.33 -1.79 15.51
CA SER A 493 0.22 -3.13 16.09
C SER A 493 -1.03 -3.89 15.62
N GLY A 494 -1.81 -3.31 14.71
CA GLY A 494 -3.04 -3.86 14.18
C GLY A 494 -4.25 -3.70 15.10
N ILE A 495 -4.19 -2.78 16.06
CA ILE A 495 -5.22 -2.55 17.08
C ILE A 495 -6.00 -1.31 16.70
N LYS A 496 -7.33 -1.43 16.62
CA LYS A 496 -8.22 -0.31 16.33
C LYS A 496 -8.30 0.59 17.55
N SER A 497 -7.93 1.85 17.39
CA SER A 497 -7.92 2.85 18.45
C SER A 497 -8.31 4.22 17.90
N ILE A 498 -9.03 5.00 18.69
CA ILE A 498 -9.27 6.43 18.48
C ILE A 498 -8.99 7.18 19.78
N ALA A 499 -8.69 8.46 19.69
CA ALA A 499 -8.71 9.32 20.86
C ALA A 499 -10.13 9.75 21.22
N VAL A 500 -10.33 10.05 22.50
CA VAL A 500 -11.57 10.57 23.06
C VAL A 500 -11.25 11.90 23.69
N ARG A 501 -11.84 12.97 23.14
CA ARG A 501 -11.74 14.32 23.70
C ARG A 501 -12.96 14.60 24.56
N GLY A 502 -12.73 15.07 25.77
CA GLY A 502 -13.78 15.36 26.73
C GLY A 502 -13.30 16.27 27.85
N THR A 503 -13.87 16.07 29.04
CA THR A 503 -13.48 16.76 30.26
C THR A 503 -13.18 15.78 31.38
N ALA A 504 -12.14 16.10 32.15
CA ALA A 504 -11.74 15.37 33.35
C ALA A 504 -10.98 16.33 34.28
N GLY A 505 -11.07 16.14 35.59
CA GLY A 505 -10.32 16.98 36.56
C GLY A 505 -10.62 18.49 36.50
N GLY A 506 -11.76 18.89 35.93
CA GLY A 506 -12.17 20.30 35.79
C GLY A 506 -11.71 21.01 34.52
N GLY A 507 -11.03 20.31 33.59
CA GLY A 507 -10.53 20.86 32.33
C GLY A 507 -10.77 19.95 31.12
N VAL A 508 -10.34 20.40 29.95
CA VAL A 508 -10.30 19.57 28.73
C VAL A 508 -9.26 18.48 28.91
N HIS A 509 -9.61 17.25 28.56
CA HIS A 509 -8.74 16.09 28.66
C HIS A 509 -8.91 15.15 27.47
N VAL A 510 -7.86 14.38 27.15
CA VAL A 510 -7.83 13.46 26.01
C VAL A 510 -7.26 12.11 26.46
N TRP A 511 -7.95 11.03 26.12
CA TRP A 511 -7.57 9.64 26.38
C TRP A 511 -7.89 8.77 25.14
N ASN A 512 -7.81 7.44 25.23
CA ASN A 512 -8.08 6.55 24.10
C ASN A 512 -9.22 5.56 24.37
N MET A 513 -9.89 5.18 23.28
CA MET A 513 -10.83 4.07 23.19
C MET A 513 -10.27 3.08 22.17
N ALA A 514 -10.19 1.79 22.52
CA ALA A 514 -9.61 0.76 21.65
C ALA A 514 -10.43 -0.54 21.66
N MET A 515 -10.36 -1.29 20.56
CA MET A 515 -10.89 -2.65 20.46
C MET A 515 -9.86 -3.65 21.01
N LEU A 516 -10.22 -4.35 22.07
CA LEU A 516 -9.37 -5.29 22.80
C LEU A 516 -10.08 -6.63 22.97
N ASP A 517 -9.59 -7.64 22.26
CA ASP A 517 -10.06 -9.02 22.30
C ASP A 517 -11.59 -9.11 22.09
N GLY A 518 -12.09 -8.29 21.14
CA GLY A 518 -13.51 -8.19 20.77
C GLY A 518 -14.39 -7.33 21.69
N LYS A 519 -13.79 -6.51 22.56
CA LYS A 519 -14.52 -5.56 23.44
C LYS A 519 -13.90 -4.17 23.40
N ILE A 520 -14.72 -3.15 23.63
CA ILE A 520 -14.23 -1.78 23.80
C ILE A 520 -13.64 -1.62 25.20
N GLY A 521 -12.39 -1.17 25.26
CA GLY A 521 -11.72 -0.71 26.48
C GLY A 521 -11.29 0.75 26.36
N TYR A 522 -11.23 1.45 27.48
CA TYR A 522 -10.69 2.80 27.59
C TYR A 522 -9.33 2.78 28.27
N ILE A 523 -8.42 3.63 27.77
CA ILE A 523 -7.03 3.73 28.21
C ILE A 523 -6.70 5.21 28.38
N ASP A 524 -6.28 5.60 29.58
CA ASP A 524 -5.75 6.95 29.84
C ASP A 524 -4.30 6.87 30.33
N THR A 525 -3.37 6.86 29.36
CA THR A 525 -1.93 6.85 29.63
C THR A 525 -1.45 8.11 30.35
N THR A 526 -2.20 9.21 30.33
CA THR A 526 -1.80 10.44 31.02
C THR A 526 -2.11 10.39 32.50
N TRP A 527 -3.29 9.90 32.88
CA TRP A 527 -3.65 9.75 34.30
C TRP A 527 -3.06 8.50 34.95
N ASP A 528 -2.61 7.54 34.14
CA ASP A 528 -1.80 6.39 34.60
C ASP A 528 -0.29 6.70 34.67
N ASP A 529 0.15 7.89 34.20
CA ASP A 529 1.50 8.42 34.43
C ASP A 529 1.59 9.06 35.83
N PRO A 530 2.42 8.52 36.76
CA PRO A 530 2.48 9.02 38.13
C PRO A 530 3.05 10.43 38.21
N VAL A 531 2.31 11.40 38.76
CA VAL A 531 2.79 12.78 38.95
C VAL A 531 3.09 13.06 40.44
N PRO A 532 4.28 13.60 40.81
CA PRO A 532 5.44 13.87 39.95
C PRO A 532 6.10 12.58 39.46
N ASP A 533 6.64 12.60 38.23
CA ASP A 533 7.18 11.42 37.54
C ASP A 533 8.17 10.64 38.39
N ARG A 534 7.92 9.34 38.51
CA ARG A 534 8.78 8.39 39.22
C ARG A 534 9.22 7.32 38.25
N ALA A 535 10.50 7.37 37.88
CA ALA A 535 11.08 6.44 36.93
C ALA A 535 10.77 4.96 37.29
N GLY A 536 10.14 4.24 36.35
CA GLY A 536 9.78 2.83 36.50
C GLY A 536 8.51 2.53 37.30
N GLN A 537 7.79 3.55 37.78
CA GLN A 537 6.47 3.37 38.39
C GLN A 537 5.39 3.52 37.32
N ILE A 538 4.48 2.54 37.23
CA ILE A 538 3.35 2.54 36.29
C ILE A 538 2.08 2.38 37.11
N ILE A 539 1.08 3.22 36.85
CA ILE A 539 -0.26 3.08 37.41
C ILE A 539 -1.16 2.39 36.37
N TYR A 540 -2.20 1.68 36.81
CA TYR A 540 -3.12 0.95 35.93
C TYR A 540 -4.59 1.29 36.27
N ARG A 541 -4.82 2.48 36.81
CA ARG A 541 -6.14 2.90 37.29
C ARG A 541 -7.10 3.09 36.12
N TYR A 542 -6.58 3.55 34.98
CA TYR A 542 -7.35 3.80 33.76
C TYR A 542 -6.93 2.89 32.61
N PHE A 543 -6.30 1.75 32.90
CA PHE A 543 -5.91 0.76 31.92
C PHE A 543 -7.05 -0.23 31.63
N ASN A 544 -7.53 -0.25 30.38
CA ASN A 544 -8.56 -1.17 29.89
C ASN A 544 -9.81 -1.21 30.78
N ILE A 545 -10.31 -0.03 31.14
CA ILE A 545 -11.53 0.12 31.94
C ILE A 545 -12.76 0.26 31.05
N SER A 546 -13.93 -0.07 31.58
CA SER A 546 -15.19 0.03 30.85
C SER A 546 -15.66 1.48 30.71
N GLY A 547 -16.57 1.70 29.76
CA GLY A 547 -17.23 3.00 29.59
C GLY A 547 -18.03 3.47 30.81
N SER A 548 -18.47 2.55 31.69
CA SER A 548 -19.12 2.92 32.95
C SER A 548 -18.11 3.39 33.99
N GLN A 549 -16.97 2.70 34.08
CA GLN A 549 -15.89 3.03 35.04
C GLN A 549 -15.26 4.38 34.72
N ILE A 550 -14.89 4.61 33.45
CA ILE A 550 -14.26 5.89 33.08
C ILE A 550 -15.24 7.07 33.21
N SER A 551 -16.55 6.83 33.05
CA SER A 551 -17.55 7.90 33.20
C SER A 551 -17.80 8.35 34.64
N GLU A 552 -17.14 7.75 35.64
CA GLU A 552 -17.22 8.20 37.03
C GLU A 552 -16.52 9.56 37.24
N ASP A 553 -15.47 9.84 36.47
CA ASP A 553 -14.67 11.07 36.57
C ASP A 553 -14.27 11.70 35.22
N HIS A 554 -14.62 11.05 34.10
CA HIS A 554 -14.51 11.60 32.75
C HIS A 554 -15.88 11.83 32.11
N SER A 555 -15.99 12.86 31.28
CA SER A 555 -17.21 13.17 30.52
C SER A 555 -16.90 13.47 29.06
N TRP A 556 -17.67 12.88 28.14
CA TRP A 556 -17.55 13.06 26.69
C TRP A 556 -18.90 12.82 25.99
N ASP A 557 -19.05 13.28 24.75
CA ASP A 557 -20.24 12.99 23.94
C ASP A 557 -20.18 11.58 23.36
N LYS A 558 -20.82 10.62 24.04
CA LYS A 558 -20.82 9.20 23.65
C LYS A 558 -21.32 8.95 22.22
N ASN A 559 -22.12 9.85 21.63
CA ASN A 559 -22.60 9.69 20.25
C ASN A 559 -21.49 9.87 19.20
N ASN A 560 -20.42 10.59 19.58
CA ASN A 560 -19.26 10.80 18.73
C ASN A 560 -18.17 9.76 18.96
N PHE A 561 -18.34 8.78 19.87
CA PHE A 561 -17.30 7.79 20.16
C PHE A 561 -17.95 6.40 20.30
N THR A 562 -18.52 5.91 19.21
CA THR A 562 -19.12 4.58 19.08
C THR A 562 -18.14 3.56 18.48
N GLU A 563 -18.50 2.28 18.54
CA GLU A 563 -17.74 1.19 17.91
C GLU A 563 -17.52 1.39 16.41
N ASP A 564 -18.48 2.04 15.71
CA ASP A 564 -18.40 2.28 14.27
C ASP A 564 -17.12 3.03 13.90
N TYR A 565 -16.70 4.01 14.72
CA TYR A 565 -15.52 4.83 14.47
C TYR A 565 -14.20 4.10 14.66
N LEU A 566 -14.17 3.04 15.47
CA LEU A 566 -13.01 2.15 15.52
C LEU A 566 -12.84 1.38 14.21
N ASN A 567 -13.89 1.31 13.39
CA ASN A 567 -13.89 0.65 12.08
C ASN A 567 -13.80 1.63 10.90
N TYR A 568 -13.66 2.94 11.18
CA TYR A 568 -13.54 4.01 10.18
C TYR A 568 -12.10 4.47 9.97
#